data_AF-A0A537KYP7-F1
#
_entry.id   AF-A0A537KYP7-F1
#
_cell.length_a   1.000
_cell.length_b   1.000
_cell.length_c   1.000
_cell.angle_alpha   90.00
_cell.angle_beta   90.00
_cell.angle_gamma   90.00
#
_symmetry.space_group_name_H-M   'P 1'
#
loop_
_entity.id
_entity.type
_entity.pdbx_description
1 polymer ?
#
loop_
_entity_poly.entity_id
_entity_poly.type
_entity_poly.pdbx_seq_one_letter_code
_entity_poly.pdbx_strand_id
1 'polypeptide(L)'
;MRIFACVLLLPFLLLGPAETRRAGQAPTAEKRPRGALSLKLDGNVLLIVQSMPCTVTAPAGADFYMWNYPETVKASADDNVLVVKDAPKGASTISVLSVTIDFQLDKDGKVKKEIKKETGSIVLTYGSGPEPKPPVPPGPLPPDPPGPDDAPIKEPGFRVLIVYESAELTKMPSAQQSVLYAKSVRDYLNAKCVVGPDGKTREWRIWDADVDTSAESKIWQGAMKRPRKSLPWILISNGKTGFEGALPADTTKALELLKKYAETSTTKGGQR
;
A
#
# COMPACT_ATOMS: atom_id res chain seq x y z
N MET A 1 -39.10 -27.25 97.13
CA MET A 1 -39.48 -27.21 95.70
C MET A 1 -38.58 -26.20 95.00
N ARG A 2 -37.60 -26.65 94.21
CA ARG A 2 -36.60 -25.79 93.52
C ARG A 2 -36.23 -26.42 92.17
N ILE A 3 -36.16 -25.60 91.13
CA ILE A 3 -35.77 -25.94 89.76
C ILE A 3 -34.66 -24.96 89.32
N PHE A 4 -33.63 -25.47 88.66
CA PHE A 4 -32.55 -24.74 87.99
C PHE A 4 -32.42 -25.29 86.56
N ALA A 5 -32.27 -24.42 85.57
CA ALA A 5 -31.91 -24.70 84.17
C ALA A 5 -31.16 -23.44 83.67
N CYS A 6 -30.21 -23.43 82.73
CA CYS A 6 -29.70 -24.39 81.77
C CYS A 6 -28.27 -23.92 81.40
N VAL A 7 -27.33 -24.84 81.14
CA VAL A 7 -25.94 -24.56 80.75
C VAL A 7 -25.65 -25.39 79.50
N LEU A 8 -25.00 -24.82 78.47
CA LEU A 8 -23.81 -25.38 77.81
C LEU A 8 -23.32 -24.54 76.61
N LEU A 9 -22.00 -24.62 76.41
CA LEU A 9 -21.08 -23.77 75.66
C LEU A 9 -20.35 -24.58 74.55
N LEU A 10 -19.98 -23.89 73.46
CA LEU A 10 -18.81 -24.08 72.53
C LEU A 10 -18.89 -25.16 71.41
N PRO A 11 -18.04 -25.10 70.33
CA PRO A 11 -17.97 -24.10 69.22
C PRO A 11 -17.64 -24.74 67.82
N PHE A 12 -17.19 -23.92 66.83
CA PHE A 12 -16.54 -24.25 65.52
C PHE A 12 -17.42 -24.48 64.27
N LEU A 13 -17.43 -23.52 63.34
CA LEU A 13 -16.81 -23.59 61.99
C LEU A 13 -17.16 -22.36 61.13
N LEU A 14 -16.18 -21.91 60.35
CA LEU A 14 -16.19 -20.71 59.49
C LEU A 14 -17.28 -20.75 58.41
N LEU A 15 -18.01 -19.65 58.21
CA LEU A 15 -18.79 -19.35 57.00
C LEU A 15 -18.48 -17.92 56.54
N GLY A 16 -18.03 -17.77 55.29
CA GLY A 16 -17.62 -16.49 54.68
C GLY A 16 -18.79 -15.53 54.38
N PRO A 17 -18.50 -14.25 54.09
CA PRO A 17 -19.53 -13.24 53.86
C PRO A 17 -20.12 -13.31 52.45
N ALA A 18 -21.42 -13.01 52.38
CA ALA A 18 -22.24 -12.94 51.19
C ALA A 18 -21.92 -11.67 50.35
N GLU A 19 -21.67 -11.86 49.05
CA GLU A 19 -21.61 -10.78 48.06
C GLU A 19 -22.85 -10.79 47.14
N THR A 20 -23.60 -9.70 47.25
CA THR A 20 -24.15 -8.85 46.18
C THR A 20 -24.48 -9.46 44.79
N ARG A 21 -25.76 -9.34 44.41
CA ARG A 21 -26.26 -9.53 43.04
C ARG A 21 -25.45 -8.70 42.03
N ARG A 22 -24.80 -9.38 41.08
CA ARG A 22 -24.10 -8.77 39.94
C ARG A 22 -25.01 -8.79 38.71
N ALA A 23 -25.27 -7.61 38.16
CA ALA A 23 -25.77 -7.45 36.80
C ALA A 23 -24.60 -7.63 35.81
N GLY A 24 -24.88 -8.29 34.69
CA GLY A 24 -24.18 -8.15 33.40
C GLY A 24 -22.67 -8.42 33.38
N GLN A 25 -22.27 -9.61 32.92
CA GLN A 25 -20.92 -9.82 32.39
C GLN A 25 -21.02 -10.23 30.92
N ALA A 26 -20.81 -9.23 30.06
CA ALA A 26 -20.56 -9.44 28.63
C ALA A 26 -19.22 -10.18 28.44
N PRO A 27 -19.05 -10.97 27.36
CA PRO A 27 -17.87 -11.79 27.18
C PRO A 27 -16.61 -10.94 26.97
N THR A 28 -15.55 -11.38 27.65
CA THR A 28 -14.12 -11.16 27.42
C THR A 28 -13.73 -10.77 26.00
N ALA A 29 -13.12 -9.58 25.86
CA ALA A 29 -12.36 -9.20 24.68
C ALA A 29 -10.93 -9.76 24.78
N GLU A 30 -10.64 -10.81 23.99
CA GLU A 30 -9.28 -11.33 23.77
C GLU A 30 -8.79 -11.03 22.33
N LYS A 31 -7.46 -11.03 22.19
CA LYS A 31 -6.60 -10.32 21.24
C LYS A 31 -6.72 -10.62 19.72
N ARG A 32 -6.38 -9.56 18.95
CA ARG A 32 -6.02 -9.37 17.51
C ARG A 32 -5.15 -10.50 16.89
N PRO A 33 -5.16 -10.72 15.55
CA PRO A 33 -4.95 -9.68 14.52
C PRO A 33 -5.76 -9.82 13.22
N ARG A 34 -6.40 -8.74 12.80
CA ARG A 34 -6.71 -8.51 11.39
C ARG A 34 -5.95 -7.26 10.97
N GLY A 35 -4.84 -7.47 10.28
CA GLY A 35 -4.02 -6.40 9.68
C GLY A 35 -4.82 -5.70 8.59
N ALA A 36 -5.67 -4.78 8.99
CA ALA A 36 -6.26 -3.77 8.13
C ALA A 36 -5.77 -2.41 8.61
N LEU A 37 -5.11 -1.71 7.68
CA LEU A 37 -5.02 -0.26 7.56
C LEU A 37 -4.39 0.48 8.74
N SER A 38 -3.11 0.78 8.58
CA SER A 38 -2.50 1.94 9.23
C SER A 38 -2.22 2.98 8.15
N LEU A 39 -3.21 3.82 7.85
CA LEU A 39 -2.95 5.10 7.17
C LEU A 39 -2.67 6.12 8.28
N LYS A 40 -1.39 6.41 8.50
CA LYS A 40 -0.97 7.62 9.22
C LYS A 40 -1.09 8.77 8.21
N LEU A 41 -2.07 9.66 8.43
CA LEU A 41 -2.24 10.88 7.66
C LEU A 41 -1.31 11.94 8.25
N ASP A 42 -0.15 12.08 7.63
CA ASP A 42 0.69 13.27 7.76
C ASP A 42 1.10 13.69 6.34
N GLY A 43 0.56 14.83 5.88
CA GLY A 43 0.86 15.47 4.59
C GLY A 43 0.25 14.84 3.33
N ASN A 44 -0.42 15.65 2.51
CA ASN A 44 -0.82 15.47 1.09
C ASN A 44 -0.68 14.05 0.49
N VAL A 45 -1.45 13.09 0.98
CA VAL A 45 -1.52 11.77 0.36
C VAL A 45 -2.45 11.86 -0.85
N LEU A 46 -2.00 11.38 -2.01
CA LEU A 46 -2.82 11.20 -3.20
C LEU A 46 -3.45 9.80 -3.18
N LEU A 47 -4.78 9.73 -3.13
CA LEU A 47 -5.52 8.47 -3.23
C LEU A 47 -6.29 8.44 -4.56
N ILE A 48 -6.03 7.41 -5.37
CA ILE A 48 -6.72 7.21 -6.66
C ILE A 48 -7.95 6.35 -6.42
N VAL A 49 -9.13 6.88 -6.72
CA VAL A 49 -10.42 6.22 -6.52
C VAL A 49 -10.90 5.67 -7.87
N GLN A 50 -10.81 4.35 -8.03
CA GLN A 50 -11.14 3.65 -9.27
C GLN A 50 -12.61 3.20 -9.36
N SER A 51 -13.31 3.17 -8.22
CA SER A 51 -14.72 2.79 -8.13
C SER A 51 -15.40 3.56 -7.00
N MET A 52 -16.67 3.86 -7.18
CA MET A 52 -17.52 4.48 -6.17
C MET A 52 -18.54 3.46 -5.61
N PRO A 53 -18.98 3.62 -4.35
CA PRO A 53 -18.53 4.63 -3.39
C PRO A 53 -17.13 4.34 -2.85
N CYS A 54 -16.45 5.36 -2.33
CA CYS A 54 -15.21 5.20 -1.58
C CYS A 54 -15.31 5.85 -0.20
N THR A 55 -14.39 5.50 0.70
CA THR A 55 -14.43 5.94 2.09
C THR A 55 -13.11 6.60 2.48
N VAL A 56 -13.21 7.77 3.11
CA VAL A 56 -12.11 8.44 3.80
C VAL A 56 -12.37 8.38 5.29
N THR A 57 -11.39 7.98 6.09
CA THR A 57 -11.54 7.82 7.54
C THR A 57 -10.48 8.66 8.25
N ALA A 58 -10.93 9.56 9.12
CA ALA A 58 -10.07 10.32 10.02
C ALA A 58 -9.73 9.47 11.27
N PRO A 59 -8.62 9.76 11.98
CA PRO A 59 -8.33 9.14 13.27
C PRO A 59 -9.52 9.30 14.23
N ALA A 60 -9.92 8.21 14.89
CA ALA A 60 -10.99 8.22 15.89
C ALA A 60 -10.53 8.88 17.20
N GLY A 61 -11.47 9.41 17.99
CA GLY A 61 -11.23 9.91 19.34
C GLY A 61 -11.46 11.41 19.56
N ALA A 62 -11.92 12.15 18.56
CA ALA A 62 -12.41 13.52 18.74
C ALA A 62 -13.92 13.52 19.07
N ASP A 63 -14.41 14.60 19.69
CA ASP A 63 -15.84 14.74 20.05
C ASP A 63 -16.72 15.05 18.84
N PHE A 64 -16.17 15.70 17.81
CA PHE A 64 -16.84 15.84 16.52
C PHE A 64 -15.85 16.09 15.37
N TYR A 65 -16.32 15.76 14.17
CA TYR A 65 -15.60 15.93 12.91
C TYR A 65 -16.39 16.82 11.95
N MET A 66 -15.67 17.70 11.26
CA MET A 66 -16.24 18.57 10.23
C MET A 66 -15.48 18.35 8.93
N TRP A 67 -16.17 17.73 7.97
CA TRP A 67 -15.64 17.45 6.64
C TRP A 67 -15.85 18.63 5.71
N ASN A 68 -14.84 18.94 4.91
CA ASN A 68 -14.89 19.94 3.86
C ASN A 68 -14.44 19.33 2.53
N TYR A 69 -15.25 19.50 1.50
CA TYR A 69 -15.03 18.98 0.16
C TYR A 69 -15.77 19.85 -0.86
N PRO A 70 -15.34 19.89 -2.14
CA PRO A 70 -16.01 20.68 -3.17
C PRO A 70 -17.47 20.26 -3.36
N GLU A 71 -18.34 21.20 -3.74
CA GLU A 71 -19.76 20.93 -4.02
C GLU A 71 -19.97 19.88 -5.13
N THR A 72 -18.98 19.73 -6.01
CA THR A 72 -18.99 18.73 -7.07
C THR A 72 -18.83 17.30 -6.55
N VAL A 73 -18.34 17.11 -5.32
CA VAL A 73 -18.23 15.82 -4.64
C VAL A 73 -19.51 15.54 -3.86
N LYS A 74 -20.25 14.50 -4.26
CA LYS A 74 -21.42 14.01 -3.51
C LYS A 74 -20.95 13.03 -2.45
N ALA A 75 -20.96 13.45 -1.20
CA ALA A 75 -20.56 12.62 -0.07
C ALA A 75 -21.57 12.66 1.08
N SER A 76 -21.45 11.70 1.99
CA SER A 76 -22.20 11.65 3.25
C SER A 76 -21.21 11.38 4.36
N ALA A 77 -21.21 12.23 5.38
CA ALA A 77 -20.37 12.08 6.55
C ALA A 77 -21.16 11.40 7.68
N ASP A 78 -20.49 10.48 8.37
CA ASP A 78 -20.92 9.90 9.63
C ASP A 78 -19.70 9.87 10.55
N ASP A 79 -19.69 10.77 11.53
CA ASP A 79 -18.59 10.95 12.48
C ASP A 79 -17.20 11.07 11.79
N ASN A 80 -16.26 10.20 12.15
CA ASN A 80 -14.90 10.18 11.61
C ASN A 80 -14.80 9.56 10.21
N VAL A 81 -15.93 9.25 9.55
CA VAL A 81 -15.98 8.59 8.25
C VAL A 81 -16.73 9.45 7.23
N LEU A 82 -16.11 9.67 6.08
CA LEU A 82 -16.75 10.26 4.91
C LEU A 82 -16.90 9.22 3.81
N VAL A 83 -18.15 9.01 3.36
CA VAL A 83 -18.47 8.16 2.21
C VAL A 83 -18.69 9.04 0.98
N VAL A 84 -17.76 8.99 0.03
CA VAL A 84 -17.90 9.66 -1.27
C VAL A 84 -18.67 8.74 -2.21
N LYS A 85 -19.84 9.20 -2.66
CA LYS A 85 -20.77 8.44 -3.50
C LYS A 85 -20.58 8.72 -4.99
N ASP A 86 -20.20 9.95 -5.32
CA ASP A 86 -20.00 10.42 -6.69
C ASP A 86 -19.10 11.67 -6.69
N ALA A 87 -18.32 11.86 -7.73
CA ALA A 87 -17.41 13.01 -7.87
C ALA A 87 -17.00 13.20 -9.35
N PRO A 88 -16.69 14.44 -9.78
CA PRO A 88 -16.23 14.69 -11.14
C PRO A 88 -14.88 14.02 -11.40
N LYS A 89 -14.61 13.69 -12.67
CA LYS A 89 -13.27 13.25 -13.09
C LYS A 89 -12.24 14.33 -12.75
N GLY A 90 -11.10 13.93 -12.20
CA GLY A 90 -10.02 14.82 -11.79
C GLY A 90 -9.73 14.75 -10.30
N ALA A 91 -8.89 15.66 -9.82
CA ALA A 91 -8.49 15.73 -8.42
C ALA A 91 -9.43 16.63 -7.60
N SER A 92 -9.74 16.24 -6.38
CA SER A 92 -10.37 17.10 -5.37
C SER A 92 -9.69 16.92 -4.03
N THR A 93 -9.57 18.02 -3.30
CA THR A 93 -9.06 17.99 -1.93
C THR A 93 -10.23 17.78 -0.97
N ILE A 94 -10.11 16.76 -0.12
CA ILE A 94 -11.00 16.56 1.02
C ILE A 94 -10.22 16.90 2.28
N SER A 95 -10.81 17.68 3.17
CA SER A 95 -10.21 18.01 4.45
C SER A 95 -11.17 17.69 5.60
N VAL A 96 -10.62 17.44 6.77
CA VAL A 96 -11.37 17.21 8.00
C VAL A 96 -10.78 18.07 9.10
N LEU A 97 -11.64 18.75 9.83
CA LEU A 97 -11.32 19.31 11.14
C LEU A 97 -11.89 18.37 12.20
N SER A 98 -11.03 17.86 13.07
CA SER A 98 -11.43 17.16 14.28
C SER A 98 -11.33 18.11 15.48
N VAL A 99 -12.28 18.02 16.39
CA VAL A 99 -12.34 18.89 17.56
C VAL A 99 -12.57 18.06 18.81
N THR A 100 -11.72 18.26 19.81
CA THR A 100 -11.87 17.67 21.14
C THR A 100 -12.13 18.80 22.15
N ILE A 101 -13.08 18.60 23.05
CA ILE A 101 -13.50 19.54 24.08
C ILE A 101 -13.27 18.89 25.44
N ASP A 102 -12.21 19.31 26.11
CA ASP A 102 -11.92 18.90 27.47
C ASP A 102 -12.60 19.88 28.45
N PHE A 103 -13.50 19.37 29.30
CA PHE A 103 -14.04 20.12 30.42
C PHE A 103 -13.28 19.76 31.69
N GLN A 104 -12.60 20.73 32.28
CA GLN A 104 -11.89 20.59 33.54
C GLN A 104 -12.52 21.48 34.60
N LEU A 105 -12.53 21.03 35.85
CA LEU A 105 -12.86 21.90 36.97
C LEU A 105 -11.57 22.55 37.48
N ASP A 106 -11.58 23.86 37.65
CA ASP A 106 -10.52 24.53 38.39
C ASP A 106 -10.64 24.27 39.90
N LYS A 107 -9.66 24.74 40.67
CA LYS A 107 -9.58 24.54 42.13
C LYS A 107 -10.75 25.19 42.88
N ASP A 108 -11.47 26.10 42.25
CA ASP A 108 -12.60 26.84 42.82
C ASP A 108 -13.95 26.25 42.35
N GLY A 109 -13.93 25.11 41.64
CA GLY A 109 -15.13 24.44 41.14
C GLY A 109 -15.74 25.07 39.89
N LYS A 110 -15.03 25.98 39.19
CA LYS A 110 -15.49 26.53 37.92
C LYS A 110 -15.06 25.64 36.76
N VAL A 111 -15.94 25.51 35.77
CA VAL A 111 -15.65 24.75 34.55
C VAL A 111 -14.72 25.56 33.64
N LYS A 112 -13.51 25.05 33.42
CA LYS A 112 -12.58 25.46 32.38
C LYS A 112 -12.80 24.58 31.15
N LYS A 113 -13.03 25.20 30.00
CA LYS A 113 -13.16 24.54 28.71
C LYS A 113 -11.85 24.67 27.93
N GLU A 114 -11.28 23.55 27.50
CA GLU A 114 -10.16 23.50 26.56
C GLU A 114 -10.62 22.89 25.24
N ILE A 115 -10.31 23.56 24.13
CA ILE A 115 -10.72 23.12 22.79
C ILE A 115 -9.45 22.83 22.00
N LYS A 116 -9.26 21.57 21.63
CA LYS A 116 -8.19 21.14 20.73
C LYS A 116 -8.77 20.96 19.34
N LYS A 117 -8.04 21.47 18.34
CA LYS A 117 -8.43 21.43 16.92
C LYS A 117 -7.28 20.82 16.13
N GLU A 118 -7.57 19.80 15.35
CA GLU A 118 -6.58 19.16 14.48
C GLU A 118 -7.18 19.02 13.08
N THR A 119 -6.42 19.40 12.07
CA THR A 119 -6.86 19.35 10.68
C THR A 119 -6.06 18.33 9.89
N GLY A 120 -6.76 17.55 9.05
CA GLY A 120 -6.17 16.67 8.07
C GLY A 120 -6.66 17.00 6.66
N SER A 121 -5.83 16.75 5.65
CA SER A 121 -6.21 16.92 4.25
C SER A 121 -5.68 15.77 3.41
N ILE A 122 -6.46 15.37 2.41
CA ILE A 122 -6.12 14.33 1.43
C ILE A 122 -6.55 14.80 0.03
N VAL A 123 -5.76 14.47 -0.98
CA VAL A 123 -6.14 14.70 -2.37
C VAL A 123 -6.68 13.38 -2.94
N LEU A 124 -7.96 13.37 -3.32
CA LEU A 124 -8.56 12.26 -4.04
C LEU A 124 -8.53 12.54 -5.53
N THR A 125 -8.11 11.57 -6.35
CA THR A 125 -8.29 11.64 -7.81
C THR A 125 -9.34 10.65 -8.24
N TYR A 126 -10.42 11.15 -8.83
CA TYR A 126 -11.55 10.37 -9.32
C TYR A 126 -11.49 10.24 -10.83
N GLY A 127 -11.80 9.06 -11.32
CA GLY A 127 -11.84 8.82 -12.75
C GLY A 127 -11.76 7.33 -13.03
N SER A 128 -12.46 6.94 -14.08
CA SER A 128 -12.37 5.62 -14.69
C SER A 128 -10.90 5.34 -15.05
N GLY A 129 -10.37 4.19 -14.64
CA GLY A 129 -9.31 3.55 -15.42
C GLY A 129 -9.71 3.52 -16.91
N PRO A 130 -8.75 3.41 -17.84
CA PRO A 130 -8.99 3.64 -19.26
C PRO A 130 -10.27 2.96 -19.75
N GLU A 131 -11.11 3.74 -20.45
CA GLU A 131 -12.35 3.27 -21.05
C GLU A 131 -12.05 2.03 -21.93
N PRO A 132 -12.84 0.94 -21.86
CA PRO A 132 -12.61 -0.22 -22.70
C PRO A 132 -12.63 0.21 -24.17
N LYS A 133 -11.51 0.00 -24.86
CA LYS A 133 -11.47 0.15 -26.32
C LYS A 133 -12.56 -0.74 -26.93
N PRO A 134 -13.32 -0.29 -27.95
CA PRO A 134 -14.28 -1.12 -28.67
C PRO A 134 -13.64 -2.47 -29.08
N PRO A 135 -14.40 -3.58 -29.08
CA PRO A 135 -13.82 -4.89 -29.33
C PRO A 135 -13.16 -4.92 -30.71
N VAL A 136 -11.85 -5.13 -30.71
CA VAL A 136 -11.13 -5.57 -31.91
C VAL A 136 -11.72 -6.95 -32.25
N PRO A 137 -12.07 -7.24 -33.52
CA PRO A 137 -12.53 -8.57 -33.93
C PRO A 137 -11.56 -9.63 -33.43
N PRO A 138 -12.00 -10.86 -33.08
CA PRO A 138 -11.13 -11.88 -32.53
C PRO A 138 -10.04 -12.24 -33.54
N GLY A 139 -8.88 -11.60 -33.40
CA GLY A 139 -7.61 -12.12 -33.87
C GLY A 139 -7.25 -13.36 -33.06
N PRO A 140 -6.37 -14.23 -33.58
CA PRO A 140 -5.98 -15.46 -32.91
C PRO A 140 -5.57 -15.16 -31.46
N LEU A 141 -5.99 -16.04 -30.54
CA LEU A 141 -5.67 -15.94 -29.12
C LEU A 141 -4.19 -15.57 -28.94
N PRO A 142 -3.85 -14.58 -28.10
CA PRO A 142 -2.47 -14.35 -27.72
C PRO A 142 -1.89 -15.68 -27.22
N PRO A 143 -0.66 -16.06 -27.59
CA PRO A 143 -0.01 -17.15 -26.92
C PRO A 143 0.00 -16.84 -25.42
N ASP A 144 -0.22 -17.89 -24.61
CA ASP A 144 -0.16 -17.78 -23.15
C ASP A 144 1.09 -17.01 -22.72
N PRO A 145 1.05 -16.24 -21.61
CA PRO A 145 2.26 -15.68 -21.04
C PRO A 145 3.31 -16.79 -20.96
N PRO A 146 4.59 -16.52 -21.29
CA PRO A 146 5.62 -17.52 -21.15
C PRO A 146 5.50 -18.10 -19.75
N GLY A 147 5.31 -19.42 -19.68
CA GLY A 147 5.32 -20.12 -18.41
C GLY A 147 6.59 -19.78 -17.63
N PRO A 148 6.65 -20.09 -16.33
CA PRO A 148 7.80 -19.80 -15.46
C PRO A 148 9.20 -20.28 -15.95
N ASP A 149 9.29 -20.92 -17.12
CA ASP A 149 10.48 -21.58 -17.66
C ASP A 149 11.10 -20.93 -18.92
N ASP A 150 10.56 -19.81 -19.45
CA ASP A 150 11.21 -19.08 -20.57
C ASP A 150 11.62 -17.66 -20.18
N ALA A 151 12.91 -17.47 -19.89
CA ALA A 151 13.49 -16.18 -19.55
C ALA A 151 13.25 -15.13 -20.65
N PRO A 152 12.81 -13.89 -20.33
CA PRO A 152 12.53 -12.86 -21.34
C PRO A 152 13.72 -12.50 -22.25
N ILE A 153 14.93 -12.57 -21.68
CA ILE A 153 16.22 -12.46 -22.37
C ILE A 153 16.97 -13.78 -22.11
N LYS A 154 17.35 -14.51 -23.16
CA LYS A 154 17.90 -15.88 -23.03
C LYS A 154 19.38 -15.92 -22.71
N GLU A 155 20.09 -14.81 -22.88
CA GLU A 155 21.52 -14.71 -22.62
C GLU A 155 21.83 -14.84 -21.13
N PRO A 156 22.87 -15.62 -20.77
CA PRO A 156 23.21 -15.86 -19.37
C PRO A 156 23.63 -14.56 -18.68
N GLY A 157 23.17 -14.39 -17.43
CA GLY A 157 23.51 -13.25 -16.60
C GLY A 157 22.33 -12.32 -16.34
N PHE A 158 22.39 -11.63 -15.20
CA PHE A 158 21.33 -10.74 -14.76
C PHE A 158 21.27 -9.48 -15.63
N ARG A 159 20.12 -9.24 -16.28
CA ARG A 159 19.85 -8.11 -17.16
C ARG A 159 18.47 -7.53 -16.87
N VAL A 160 18.36 -6.21 -17.00
CA VAL A 160 17.12 -5.49 -16.70
C VAL A 160 16.85 -4.40 -17.73
N LEU A 161 15.64 -4.38 -18.28
CA LEU A 161 15.14 -3.26 -19.08
C LEU A 161 13.92 -2.67 -18.37
N ILE A 162 13.94 -1.37 -18.11
CA ILE A 162 12.73 -0.63 -17.75
C ILE A 162 12.36 0.24 -18.93
N VAL A 163 11.11 0.15 -19.38
CA VAL A 163 10.57 1.00 -20.44
C VAL A 163 9.49 1.89 -19.85
N TYR A 164 9.55 3.18 -20.14
CA TYR A 164 8.56 4.17 -19.68
C TYR A 164 8.19 5.11 -20.83
N GLU A 165 7.11 5.87 -20.68
CA GLU A 165 6.73 6.92 -21.63
C GLU A 165 7.02 8.27 -20.98
N SER A 166 7.98 9.02 -21.52
CA SER A 166 8.38 10.32 -20.96
C SER A 166 7.25 11.34 -20.99
N ALA A 167 6.41 11.34 -22.03
CA ALA A 167 5.25 12.22 -22.13
C ALA A 167 4.16 11.91 -21.09
N GLU A 168 4.19 10.70 -20.50
CA GLU A 168 3.23 10.26 -19.48
C GLU A 168 3.83 10.17 -18.08
N LEU A 169 5.10 10.57 -17.90
CA LEU A 169 5.75 10.60 -16.58
C LEU A 169 4.93 11.36 -15.55
N THR A 170 4.35 12.50 -15.93
CA THR A 170 3.52 13.34 -15.05
C THR A 170 2.22 12.66 -14.62
N LYS A 171 1.77 11.64 -15.36
CA LYS A 171 0.58 10.83 -15.03
C LYS A 171 0.92 9.65 -14.10
N MET A 172 2.19 9.31 -13.96
CA MET A 172 2.65 8.23 -13.10
C MET A 172 2.68 8.65 -11.62
N PRO A 173 2.32 7.78 -10.66
CA PRO A 173 2.52 8.06 -9.25
C PRO A 173 3.98 8.38 -8.91
N SER A 174 4.23 9.41 -8.10
CA SER A 174 5.59 9.86 -7.74
C SER A 174 6.47 8.73 -7.15
N ALA A 175 5.89 7.82 -6.36
CA ALA A 175 6.59 6.65 -5.83
C ALA A 175 7.06 5.68 -6.93
N GLN A 176 6.26 5.52 -7.98
CA GLN A 176 6.59 4.69 -9.15
C GLN A 176 7.59 5.43 -10.06
N GLN A 177 7.46 6.76 -10.22
CA GLN A 177 8.47 7.58 -10.91
C GLN A 177 9.83 7.48 -10.23
N SER A 178 9.85 7.45 -8.90
CA SER A 178 11.08 7.34 -8.12
C SER A 178 11.86 6.07 -8.47
N VAL A 179 11.21 4.98 -8.92
CA VAL A 179 11.90 3.75 -9.35
C VAL A 179 12.85 4.01 -10.53
N LEU A 180 12.50 4.92 -11.45
CA LEU A 180 13.31 5.26 -12.62
C LEU A 180 14.61 6.01 -12.26
N TYR A 181 14.58 6.78 -11.17
CA TYR A 181 15.64 7.70 -10.79
C TYR A 181 16.34 7.34 -9.48
N ALA A 182 15.79 6.39 -8.71
CA ALA A 182 16.30 6.01 -7.40
C ALA A 182 17.75 5.54 -7.49
N LYS A 183 18.61 6.20 -6.71
CA LYS A 183 20.01 5.81 -6.57
C LYS A 183 20.14 4.36 -6.12
N SER A 184 19.33 3.91 -5.18
CA SER A 184 19.35 2.53 -4.67
C SER A 184 19.06 1.48 -5.74
N VAL A 185 18.14 1.75 -6.68
CA VAL A 185 17.87 0.87 -7.82
C VAL A 185 19.07 0.85 -8.76
N ARG A 186 19.61 2.02 -9.12
CA ARG A 186 20.77 2.14 -10.02
C ARG A 186 22.03 1.49 -9.44
N ASP A 187 22.30 1.69 -8.14
CA ASP A 187 23.40 1.05 -7.43
C ASP A 187 23.25 -0.48 -7.45
N TYR A 188 22.04 -0.97 -7.21
CA TYR A 188 21.76 -2.41 -7.24
C TYR A 188 21.97 -3.01 -8.63
N LEU A 189 21.43 -2.36 -9.67
CA LEU A 189 21.63 -2.77 -11.07
C LEU A 189 23.10 -2.73 -11.47
N ASN A 190 23.85 -1.70 -11.06
CA ASN A 190 25.29 -1.61 -11.29
C ASN A 190 26.08 -2.72 -10.57
N ALA A 191 25.65 -3.12 -9.38
CA ALA A 191 26.31 -4.18 -8.62
C ALA A 191 26.00 -5.58 -9.17
N LYS A 192 24.78 -5.81 -9.67
CA LYS A 192 24.28 -7.16 -9.98
C LYS A 192 24.17 -7.48 -11.45
N CYS A 193 23.92 -6.50 -12.32
CA CYS A 193 23.86 -6.78 -13.75
C CYS A 193 25.25 -7.11 -14.29
N VAL A 194 25.27 -8.04 -15.25
CA VAL A 194 26.52 -8.42 -15.91
C VAL A 194 27.13 -7.25 -16.66
N VAL A 195 28.44 -7.29 -16.83
CA VAL A 195 29.16 -6.34 -17.69
C VAL A 195 29.00 -6.80 -19.13
N GLY A 196 28.74 -5.86 -20.02
CA GLY A 196 28.57 -6.11 -21.44
C GLY A 196 29.88 -6.48 -22.13
N PRO A 197 29.82 -6.81 -23.43
CA PRO A 197 31.00 -7.21 -24.21
C PRO A 197 32.11 -6.16 -24.28
N ASP A 198 31.79 -4.89 -24.01
CA ASP A 198 32.74 -3.77 -23.95
C ASP A 198 33.61 -3.76 -22.67
N GLY A 199 33.34 -4.69 -21.73
CA GLY A 199 34.05 -4.81 -20.47
C GLY A 199 33.79 -3.66 -19.49
N LYS A 200 32.83 -2.77 -19.77
CA LYS A 200 32.59 -1.55 -18.96
C LYS A 200 31.12 -1.33 -18.63
N THR A 201 30.24 -1.46 -19.61
CA THR A 201 28.84 -1.08 -19.48
C THR A 201 28.06 -2.17 -18.74
N ARG A 202 27.28 -1.80 -17.74
CA ARG A 202 26.38 -2.73 -17.07
C ARG A 202 25.15 -2.99 -17.95
N GLU A 203 24.74 -4.25 -18.03
CA GLU A 203 23.62 -4.68 -18.89
C GLU A 203 22.27 -4.41 -18.22
N TRP A 204 21.99 -3.13 -17.96
CA TRP A 204 20.67 -2.63 -17.64
C TRP A 204 20.38 -1.36 -18.43
N ARG A 205 19.10 -1.13 -18.73
CA ARG A 205 18.62 0.06 -19.47
C ARG A 205 17.34 0.59 -18.84
N ILE A 206 17.19 1.90 -18.86
CA ILE A 206 15.94 2.60 -18.56
C ILE A 206 15.67 3.51 -19.76
N TRP A 207 14.64 3.19 -20.53
CA TRP A 207 14.43 3.81 -21.83
C TRP A 207 13.01 4.31 -22.00
N ASP A 208 12.92 5.37 -22.80
CA ASP A 208 11.65 5.82 -23.35
C ASP A 208 11.10 4.79 -24.34
N ALA A 209 9.78 4.67 -24.44
CA ALA A 209 9.09 3.71 -25.30
C ALA A 209 9.41 3.88 -26.79
N ASP A 210 9.76 5.09 -27.19
CA ASP A 210 9.99 5.50 -28.58
C ASP A 210 11.48 5.70 -28.89
N VAL A 211 12.39 5.29 -27.99
CA VAL A 211 13.83 5.39 -28.24
C VAL A 211 14.25 4.58 -29.48
N ASP A 212 15.08 5.16 -30.34
CA ASP A 212 15.68 4.41 -31.44
C ASP A 212 16.74 3.44 -30.90
N THR A 213 16.50 2.14 -31.11
CA THR A 213 17.40 1.05 -30.69
C THR A 213 18.19 0.46 -31.87
N SER A 214 18.15 1.08 -33.06
CA SER A 214 18.80 0.55 -34.27
C SER A 214 20.30 0.26 -34.10
N ALA A 215 20.99 1.10 -33.31
CA ALA A 215 22.41 0.98 -33.00
C ALA A 215 22.73 0.09 -31.78
N GLU A 216 21.71 -0.41 -31.06
CA GLU A 216 21.90 -1.24 -29.87
C GLU A 216 22.20 -2.70 -30.23
N SER A 217 22.66 -3.47 -29.24
CA SER A 217 22.87 -4.91 -29.43
C SER A 217 21.56 -5.62 -29.81
N LYS A 218 21.67 -6.77 -30.51
CA LYS A 218 20.49 -7.57 -30.88
C LYS A 218 19.67 -8.02 -29.67
N ILE A 219 20.30 -8.18 -28.52
CA ILE A 219 19.67 -8.49 -27.24
C ILE A 219 18.69 -7.38 -26.85
N TRP A 220 19.16 -6.12 -26.85
CA TRP A 220 18.34 -4.98 -26.45
C TRP A 220 17.30 -4.60 -27.50
N GLN A 221 17.62 -4.72 -28.79
CA GLN A 221 16.63 -4.62 -29.86
C GLN A 221 15.50 -5.65 -29.67
N GLY A 222 15.85 -6.89 -29.34
CA GLY A 222 14.89 -7.96 -29.06
C GLY A 222 14.05 -7.67 -27.81
N ALA A 223 14.69 -7.27 -26.71
CA ALA A 223 14.02 -6.92 -25.46
C ALA A 223 13.03 -5.76 -25.64
N MET A 224 13.39 -4.72 -26.40
CA MET A 224 12.54 -3.55 -26.64
C MET A 224 11.32 -3.86 -27.53
N LYS A 225 11.45 -4.85 -28.43
CA LYS A 225 10.37 -5.33 -29.31
C LYS A 225 9.34 -6.22 -28.62
N ARG A 226 9.61 -6.67 -27.38
CA ARG A 226 8.66 -7.51 -26.65
C ARG A 226 7.34 -6.76 -26.40
N PRO A 227 6.18 -7.44 -26.51
CA PRO A 227 4.88 -6.81 -26.34
C PRO A 227 4.68 -6.38 -24.88
N ARG A 228 4.26 -5.13 -24.69
CA ARG A 228 4.02 -4.53 -23.36
C ARG A 228 2.53 -4.32 -23.18
N LYS A 229 1.96 -4.76 -22.05
CA LYS A 229 0.53 -4.58 -21.75
C LYS A 229 0.22 -3.20 -21.18
N SER A 230 1.21 -2.55 -20.58
CA SER A 230 1.11 -1.22 -19.99
C SER A 230 2.49 -0.56 -19.94
N LEU A 231 2.51 0.75 -19.73
CA LEU A 231 3.70 1.49 -19.35
C LEU A 231 3.50 2.16 -17.99
N PRO A 232 4.56 2.30 -17.18
CA PRO A 232 5.90 1.73 -17.38
C PRO A 232 5.95 0.20 -17.23
N TRP A 233 6.92 -0.44 -17.87
CA TRP A 233 7.12 -1.88 -17.94
C TRP A 233 8.54 -2.26 -17.48
N ILE A 234 8.70 -3.40 -16.83
CA ILE A 234 9.98 -3.95 -16.42
C ILE A 234 10.17 -5.35 -16.98
N LEU A 235 11.36 -5.57 -17.57
CA LEU A 235 11.87 -6.83 -18.02
C LEU A 235 13.07 -7.20 -17.13
N ILE A 236 13.02 -8.37 -16.49
CA ILE A 236 14.09 -8.89 -15.65
C ILE A 236 14.40 -10.29 -16.16
N SER A 237 15.68 -10.58 -16.42
CA SER A 237 16.09 -11.91 -16.80
C SER A 237 17.44 -12.27 -16.22
N ASN A 238 17.65 -13.56 -15.94
CA ASN A 238 18.98 -14.11 -15.63
C ASN A 238 19.47 -15.12 -16.68
N GLY A 239 18.76 -15.24 -17.82
CA GLY A 239 19.04 -16.19 -18.89
C GLY A 239 18.43 -17.59 -18.69
N LYS A 240 17.82 -17.86 -17.52
CA LYS A 240 17.09 -19.11 -17.22
C LYS A 240 15.64 -18.86 -16.84
N THR A 241 15.43 -17.85 -16.00
CA THR A 241 14.13 -17.40 -15.50
C THR A 241 14.06 -15.88 -15.57
N GLY A 242 12.87 -15.32 -15.40
CA GLY A 242 12.73 -13.88 -15.34
C GLY A 242 11.33 -13.41 -14.98
N PHE A 243 11.14 -12.10 -15.13
CA PHE A 243 9.85 -11.44 -14.97
C PHE A 243 9.65 -10.42 -16.07
N GLU A 244 8.42 -10.33 -16.53
CA GLU A 244 7.98 -9.32 -17.48
C GLU A 244 6.61 -8.81 -17.04
N GLY A 245 6.51 -7.50 -16.76
CA GLY A 245 5.29 -6.94 -16.22
C GLY A 245 5.35 -5.43 -15.97
N ALA A 246 4.28 -4.87 -15.43
CA ALA A 246 4.24 -3.46 -15.04
C ALA A 246 5.34 -3.13 -14.03
N LEU A 247 5.90 -1.91 -14.11
CA LEU A 247 6.89 -1.44 -13.14
C LEU A 247 6.26 -1.46 -11.73
N PRO A 248 6.95 -1.99 -10.71
CA PRO A 248 6.42 -2.02 -9.35
C PRO A 248 6.08 -0.61 -8.84
N ALA A 249 5.05 -0.54 -7.99
CA ALA A 249 4.46 0.72 -7.55
C ALA A 249 5.41 1.67 -6.79
N ASP A 250 6.51 1.15 -6.27
CA ASP A 250 7.49 1.89 -5.48
C ASP A 250 8.89 1.25 -5.54
N THR A 251 9.87 1.98 -5.03
CA THR A 251 11.29 1.60 -5.04
C THR A 251 11.56 0.33 -4.23
N THR A 252 10.85 0.12 -3.12
CA THR A 252 11.05 -1.05 -2.26
C THR A 252 10.62 -2.32 -2.99
N LYS A 253 9.41 -2.33 -3.57
CA LYS A 253 8.91 -3.47 -4.34
C LYS A 253 9.74 -3.73 -5.60
N ALA A 254 10.25 -2.67 -6.22
CA ALA A 254 11.18 -2.82 -7.34
C ALA A 254 12.46 -3.55 -6.91
N LEU A 255 13.07 -3.17 -5.78
CA LEU A 255 14.26 -3.83 -5.26
C LEU A 255 14.00 -5.27 -4.81
N GLU A 256 12.86 -5.57 -4.19
CA GLU A 256 12.46 -6.94 -3.83
C GLU A 256 12.36 -7.83 -5.07
N LEU A 257 11.70 -7.33 -6.12
CA LEU A 257 11.56 -8.05 -7.38
C LEU A 257 12.92 -8.28 -8.06
N LEU A 258 13.78 -7.26 -8.09
CA LEU A 258 15.13 -7.36 -8.64
C LEU A 258 15.99 -8.37 -7.87
N LYS A 259 15.91 -8.39 -6.53
CA LYS A 259 16.63 -9.36 -5.68
C LYS A 259 16.19 -10.79 -5.94
N LYS A 260 14.87 -11.01 -6.01
CA LYS A 260 14.30 -12.33 -6.29
C LYS A 260 14.92 -13.00 -7.53
N TYR A 261 15.08 -12.27 -8.64
CA TYR A 261 15.61 -12.85 -9.88
C TYR A 261 17.14 -12.76 -10.02
N ALA A 262 17.79 -11.88 -9.26
CA ALA A 262 19.24 -11.84 -9.17
C ALA A 262 19.79 -13.03 -8.37
N GLU A 263 19.14 -13.42 -7.28
CA GLU A 263 19.61 -14.53 -6.42
C GLU A 263 19.47 -15.89 -7.12
N THR A 264 18.41 -16.09 -7.92
CA THR A 264 18.23 -17.30 -8.73
C THR A 264 19.27 -17.45 -9.85
N SER A 265 20.07 -16.42 -10.14
CA SER A 265 21.18 -16.49 -11.09
C SER A 265 22.42 -17.22 -10.55
N THR A 266 22.52 -17.46 -9.24
CA THR A 266 23.75 -17.96 -8.59
C THR A 266 23.88 -19.49 -8.45
N THR A 267 23.09 -20.28 -9.18
CA THR A 267 23.21 -21.76 -9.10
C THR A 267 24.25 -22.32 -10.08
N LYS A 268 25.43 -22.63 -9.52
CA LYS A 268 26.50 -23.59 -9.90
C LYS A 268 27.15 -23.47 -11.30
N GLY A 269 28.34 -22.90 -11.31
CA GLY A 269 29.36 -23.14 -12.33
C GLY A 269 30.75 -22.85 -11.76
N GLY A 270 31.39 -23.85 -11.12
CA GLY A 270 32.71 -23.67 -10.52
C GLY A 270 33.14 -24.78 -9.56
N GLN A 271 33.25 -26.01 -10.07
CA GLN A 271 34.20 -27.00 -9.57
C GLN A 271 34.54 -27.96 -10.72
N ARG A 272 35.67 -27.69 -11.37
CA ARG A 272 36.61 -28.68 -11.89
C ARG A 272 37.99 -28.09 -11.75
#